data_AF-X0W979-F1
#
_entry.id   AF-X0W979-F1
#
_cell.length_a   1.000
_cell.length_b   1.000
_cell.length_c   1.000
_cell.angle_alpha   90.00
_cell.angle_beta   90.00
_cell.angle_gamma   90.00
#
_symmetry.space_group_name_H-M   'P 1'
#
loop_
_entity.id
_entity.type
_entity.pdbx_description
1 polymer ?
#
loop_
_entity_poly.entity_id
_entity_poly.type
_entity_poly.pdbx_seq_one_letter_code
_entity_poly.pdbx_strand_id
1 'polypeptide(L)'
;MEIKPGRMVHLGYGKFWRSDEIVGLLPIEDGRGPGRRTEVYVATVGEPIVASRSEQTILQDMATLPDDVARATEALSAAEDLLDAIQEFNPVLRRMLKSEESFDVEYWIRRLKGLAEATEEDDQEELF
;
A
#
# COMPACT_ATOMS: atom_id res chain seq x y z
N MET A 1 3.72 -6.62 -14.17
CA MET A 1 4.15 -6.15 -12.84
C MET A 1 4.75 -4.78 -13.05
N GLU A 2 4.17 -3.74 -12.43
CA GLU A 2 4.66 -2.36 -12.52
C GLU A 2 5.58 -2.11 -11.32
N ILE A 3 6.80 -1.62 -11.54
CA ILE A 3 7.74 -1.27 -10.46
C ILE A 3 7.40 0.16 -10.00
N LYS A 4 7.18 0.34 -8.71
CA LYS A 4 6.95 1.67 -8.14
C LYS A 4 8.29 2.34 -7.78
N PRO A 5 8.62 3.53 -8.32
CA PRO A 5 9.88 4.21 -8.03
C PRO A 5 9.94 4.77 -6.60
N GLY A 6 11.14 5.04 -6.08
CA GLY A 6 11.35 5.73 -4.81
C GLY A 6 11.23 4.86 -3.54
N ARG A 7 10.93 3.57 -3.68
CA ARG A 7 10.71 2.67 -2.54
C ARG A 7 12.00 2.14 -1.97
N MET A 8 12.13 2.13 -0.64
CA MET A 8 13.20 1.38 0.03
C MET A 8 12.91 -0.12 0.07
N VAL A 9 13.76 -0.91 -0.59
CA VAL A 9 13.65 -2.37 -0.69
C VAL A 9 14.71 -3.02 0.19
N HIS A 10 14.29 -3.87 1.13
CA HIS A 10 15.20 -4.60 2.01
C HIS A 10 15.86 -5.76 1.26
N LEU A 11 17.19 -5.73 1.11
CA LEU A 11 17.97 -6.77 0.44
C LEU A 11 18.49 -7.86 1.40
N GLY A 12 18.24 -7.68 2.70
CA GLY A 12 18.71 -8.57 3.75
C GLY A 12 19.96 -8.05 4.48
N TYR A 13 20.17 -8.52 5.71
CA TYR A 13 21.27 -8.09 6.59
C TYR A 13 21.33 -6.56 6.78
N GLY A 14 20.19 -5.89 6.85
CA GLY A 14 20.12 -4.43 7.05
C GLY A 14 20.54 -3.61 5.82
N LYS A 15 20.67 -4.23 4.64
CA LYS A 15 20.89 -3.52 3.38
C LYS A 15 19.56 -3.09 2.79
N PHE A 16 19.48 -1.84 2.36
CA PHE A 16 18.29 -1.30 1.71
C PHE A 16 18.69 -0.47 0.50
N TRP A 17 17.94 -0.61 -0.59
CA TRP A 17 18.15 0.18 -1.80
C TRP A 17 16.84 0.69 -2.37
N ARG A 18 16.92 1.80 -3.09
CA ARG A 18 15.77 2.35 -3.79
C ARG A 18 15.37 1.48 -4.98
N SER A 19 14.08 1.24 -5.15
CA SER A 19 13.53 0.42 -6.23
C SER A 19 13.87 0.96 -7.62
N ASP A 20 13.92 2.28 -7.77
CA ASP A 20 14.30 2.97 -9.01
C ASP A 20 15.81 2.97 -9.29
N GLU A 21 16.63 2.57 -8.32
CA GLU A 21 18.07 2.39 -8.51
C GLU A 21 18.47 0.94 -8.77
N ILE A 22 17.58 -0.03 -8.50
CA ILE A 22 17.81 -1.44 -8.80
C ILE A 22 17.53 -1.66 -10.29
N VAL A 23 18.59 -1.94 -11.05
CA VAL A 23 18.55 -2.10 -12.51
C VAL A 23 18.61 -3.57 -12.95
N GLY A 24 18.92 -4.48 -12.03
CA GLY A 24 18.98 -5.90 -12.36
C GLY A 24 19.01 -6.81 -11.13
N LEU A 25 18.51 -8.03 -11.29
CA LEU A 25 18.51 -9.09 -10.28
C LEU A 25 18.97 -10.38 -10.93
N LEU A 26 20.01 -11.00 -10.36
CA LEU A 26 20.57 -12.25 -10.85
C LEU A 26 20.60 -13.29 -9.73
N PRO A 27 19.83 -14.38 -9.80
CA PRO A 27 19.90 -15.46 -8.82
C PRO A 27 21.30 -16.08 -8.78
N ILE A 28 21.79 -16.37 -7.58
CA ILE A 28 23.08 -17.07 -7.40
C ILE A 28 22.80 -18.58 -7.37
N GLU A 29 23.24 -19.26 -8.43
CA GLU A 29 23.13 -20.71 -8.60
C GLU A 29 24.36 -21.44 -8.01
N ASP A 30 25.56 -21.06 -8.43
CA ASP A 30 26.82 -21.67 -8.00
C ASP A 30 27.49 -20.92 -6.83
N GLY A 31 28.22 -21.65 -5.98
CA GLY A 31 28.96 -21.05 -4.86
C GLY A 31 28.04 -20.46 -3.77
N ARG A 32 26.86 -21.05 -3.61
CA ARG A 32 25.81 -20.58 -2.70
C ARG A 32 26.23 -20.70 -1.23
N GLY A 33 26.81 -19.62 -0.71
CA GLY A 33 27.11 -19.47 0.71
C GLY A 33 25.87 -19.12 1.55
N PRO A 34 26.00 -19.13 2.90
CA PRO A 34 24.95 -18.67 3.80
C PRO A 34 24.53 -17.24 3.44
N GLY A 35 23.23 -17.03 3.24
CA GLY A 35 22.70 -15.69 2.95
C GLY A 35 23.08 -15.10 1.59
N ARG A 36 23.61 -15.91 0.65
CA ARG A 36 23.84 -15.50 -0.73
C ARG A 36 22.74 -16.09 -1.61
N ARG A 37 21.78 -15.26 -2.02
CA ARG A 37 20.62 -15.68 -2.82
C ARG A 37 20.58 -15.02 -4.19
N THR A 38 20.84 -13.71 -4.23
CA THR A 38 20.69 -12.89 -5.44
C THR A 38 21.77 -11.83 -5.48
N GLU A 39 22.34 -11.58 -6.65
CA GLU A 39 23.12 -10.41 -6.97
C GLU A 39 22.20 -9.29 -7.44
N VAL A 40 22.24 -8.16 -6.75
CA VAL A 40 21.41 -6.98 -7.03
C VAL A 40 22.29 -5.93 -7.69
N TYR A 41 22.01 -5.64 -8.95
CA TYR A 41 22.71 -4.64 -9.72
C TYR A 41 22.00 -3.31 -9.54
N VAL A 42 22.76 -2.30 -9.11
CA VAL A 42 22.23 -0.95 -8.85
C VAL A 42 22.98 0.07 -9.68
N ALA A 43 22.30 1.14 -10.10
CA ALA A 43 22.88 2.15 -11.00
C ALA A 43 24.10 2.88 -10.41
N THR A 44 24.20 2.95 -9.09
CA THR A 44 25.17 3.78 -8.35
C THR A 44 26.42 3.03 -7.88
N VAL A 45 26.47 1.69 -8.00
CA VAL A 45 27.57 0.86 -7.48
C VAL A 45 28.07 -0.08 -8.56
N GLY A 46 29.41 -0.11 -8.75
CA GLY A 46 30.04 -0.91 -9.82
C GLY A 46 30.05 -2.42 -9.58
N GLU A 47 29.96 -2.87 -8.33
CA GLU A 47 29.85 -4.28 -7.97
C GLU A 47 28.43 -4.63 -7.50
N PRO A 48 27.92 -5.83 -7.81
CA PRO A 48 26.58 -6.23 -7.41
C PRO A 48 26.49 -6.43 -5.89
N ILE A 49 25.36 -6.02 -5.32
CA ILE A 49 25.06 -6.21 -3.92
C ILE A 49 24.53 -7.62 -3.73
N VAL A 50 25.24 -8.42 -2.95
CA VAL A 50 24.75 -9.76 -2.58
C VAL A 50 23.64 -9.63 -1.53
N ALA A 51 22.44 -10.03 -1.94
CA ALA A 51 21.24 -10.10 -1.13
C ALA A 51 21.00 -11.51 -0.58
N SER A 52 20.39 -11.56 0.61
CA SER A 52 19.99 -12.82 1.27
C SER A 52 18.56 -13.26 0.96
N ARG A 53 17.90 -12.54 0.05
CA ARG A 53 16.53 -12.79 -0.43
C ARG A 53 16.56 -13.20 -1.90
N SER A 54 15.56 -13.97 -2.34
CA SER A 54 15.40 -14.33 -3.75
C SER A 54 15.03 -13.11 -4.60
N GLU A 55 15.36 -13.18 -5.89
CA GLU A 55 14.97 -12.24 -6.92
C GLU A 55 13.46 -12.05 -6.96
N GLN A 56 12.68 -13.14 -6.84
CA GLN A 56 11.22 -13.08 -6.84
C GLN A 56 10.69 -12.28 -5.64
N THR A 57 11.28 -12.49 -4.46
CA THR A 57 10.89 -11.75 -3.25
C THR A 57 11.23 -10.27 -3.39
N ILE A 58 12.40 -9.95 -3.95
CA ILE A 58 12.84 -8.57 -4.16
C ILE A 58 11.95 -7.87 -5.20
N LEU A 59 11.62 -8.54 -6.31
CA LEU A 59 10.69 -8.03 -7.34
C LEU A 59 9.30 -7.74 -6.77
N GLN A 60 8.79 -8.60 -5.91
CA GLN A 60 7.49 -8.40 -5.29
C GLN A 60 7.51 -7.17 -4.38
N ASP A 61 8.56 -6.97 -3.59
CA ASP A 61 8.71 -5.77 -2.76
C ASP A 61 8.85 -4.49 -3.59
N MET A 62 9.52 -4.56 -4.76
CA MET A 62 9.64 -3.45 -5.72
C MET A 62 8.30 -3.07 -6.37
N ALA A 63 7.35 -4.01 -6.46
CA ALA A 63 6.10 -3.84 -7.21
C ALA A 63 4.85 -3.62 -6.34
N THR A 64 4.82 -4.13 -5.11
CA THR A 64 3.63 -4.04 -4.24
C THR A 64 3.58 -2.65 -3.60
N LEU A 65 2.41 -2.03 -3.44
CA LEU A 65 2.23 -0.89 -2.51
C LEU A 65 2.50 -1.36 -1.07
N PRO A 66 2.72 -0.49 -0.06
CA PRO A 66 2.57 -0.98 1.32
C PRO A 66 1.13 -1.53 1.41
N ASP A 67 0.97 -2.81 1.77
CA ASP A 67 -0.35 -3.46 1.83
C ASP A 67 -1.38 -2.60 2.57
N ASP A 68 -0.91 -1.81 3.54
CA ASP A 68 -1.74 -0.94 4.38
C ASP A 68 -2.26 0.29 3.63
N VAL A 69 -1.45 0.94 2.78
CA VAL A 69 -1.87 2.14 2.03
C VAL A 69 -2.87 1.76 0.93
N ALA A 70 -2.57 0.72 0.15
CA ALA A 70 -3.48 0.25 -0.89
C ALA A 70 -4.82 -0.21 -0.32
N ARG A 71 -4.81 -0.95 0.80
CA ARG A 71 -6.02 -1.36 1.50
C ARG A 71 -6.77 -0.18 2.11
N ALA A 72 -6.07 0.81 2.64
CA ALA A 72 -6.71 2.02 3.16
C ALA A 72 -7.42 2.78 2.03
N THR A 73 -6.78 2.96 0.87
CA THR A 73 -7.40 3.60 -0.30
C THR A 73 -8.63 2.82 -0.79
N GLU A 74 -8.54 1.50 -0.91
CA GLU A 74 -9.66 0.66 -1.34
C GLU A 74 -10.82 0.69 -0.33
N ALA A 75 -10.52 0.62 0.97
CA ALA A 75 -11.51 0.72 2.03
C ALA A 75 -12.19 2.10 2.05
N LEU A 76 -11.45 3.16 1.75
CA LEU A 76 -12.00 4.51 1.67
C LEU A 76 -12.92 4.67 0.46
N SER A 77 -12.50 4.19 -0.72
CA SER A 77 -13.36 4.18 -1.91
C SER A 77 -14.67 3.41 -1.67
N ALA A 78 -14.61 2.25 -1.00
CA ALA A 78 -15.81 1.52 -0.62
C ALA A 78 -16.69 2.28 0.40
N ALA A 79 -16.08 3.07 1.28
CA ALA A 79 -16.78 3.90 2.26
C ALA A 79 -17.48 5.10 1.60
N GLU A 80 -16.89 5.68 0.56
CA GLU A 80 -17.49 6.74 -0.28
C GLU A 80 -18.69 6.20 -1.06
N ASP A 81 -18.55 5.06 -1.74
CA ASP A 81 -19.65 4.40 -2.45
C ASP A 81 -20.82 4.10 -1.51
N LEU A 82 -20.53 3.66 -0.29
CA LEU A 82 -21.54 3.41 0.74
C LEU A 82 -22.21 4.70 1.21
N LEU A 83 -21.44 5.78 1.39
CA LEU A 83 -21.96 7.08 1.78
C LEU A 83 -22.96 7.59 0.75
N ASP A 84 -22.61 7.53 -0.53
CA ASP A 84 -23.48 7.93 -1.63
C ASP A 84 -24.78 7.12 -1.62
N ALA A 85 -24.69 5.79 -1.51
CA ALA A 85 -25.86 4.92 -1.43
C ALA A 85 -26.78 5.25 -0.24
N ILE A 86 -26.22 5.53 0.93
CA ILE A 86 -26.99 5.91 2.13
C ILE A 86 -27.66 7.28 1.94
N GLN A 87 -26.99 8.23 1.29
CA GLN A 87 -27.55 9.56 1.03
C GLN A 87 -28.75 9.52 0.08
N GLU A 88 -28.84 8.51 -0.79
CA GLU A 88 -30.00 8.32 -1.67
C GLU A 88 -31.25 7.78 -0.95
N PHE A 89 -31.15 7.32 0.30
CA PHE A 89 -32.30 6.79 1.03
C PHE A 89 -33.40 7.85 1.22
N ASN A 90 -34.63 7.48 0.87
CA ASN A 90 -35.77 8.36 1.07
C ASN A 90 -36.10 8.59 2.57
N PRO A 91 -36.80 9.69 2.92
CA PRO A 91 -37.06 10.04 4.32
C PRO A 91 -37.86 8.98 5.12
N VAL A 92 -38.72 8.21 4.45
CA VAL A 92 -39.54 7.18 5.09
C VAL A 92 -38.66 6.00 5.50
N LEU A 93 -37.79 5.52 4.61
CA LEU A 93 -36.84 4.44 4.87
C LEU A 93 -35.86 4.82 5.99
N ARG A 94 -35.33 6.04 5.97
CA ARG A 94 -34.47 6.54 7.06
C ARG A 94 -35.17 6.50 8.41
N ARG A 95 -36.45 6.88 8.46
CA ARG A 95 -37.25 6.84 9.70
C ARG A 95 -37.49 5.41 10.16
N MET A 96 -37.77 4.48 9.25
CA MET A 96 -37.99 3.06 9.57
C MET A 96 -36.71 2.39 10.11
N LEU A 97 -35.57 2.60 9.46
CA LEU A 97 -34.26 2.08 9.90
C LEU A 97 -33.90 2.56 11.32
N LYS A 98 -34.24 3.81 11.65
CA LYS A 98 -34.03 4.35 12.99
C LYS A 98 -34.96 3.76 14.05
N SER A 99 -36.22 3.47 13.69
CA SER A 99 -37.22 3.00 14.64
C SER A 99 -37.24 1.48 14.84
N GLU A 100 -36.93 0.70 13.81
CA GLU A 100 -37.06 -0.76 13.82
C GLU A 100 -35.72 -1.48 14.00
N GLU A 101 -34.63 -0.94 13.44
CA GLU A 101 -33.32 -1.60 13.44
C GLU A 101 -32.22 -0.85 14.20
N SER A 102 -32.56 0.23 14.93
CA SER A 102 -31.59 1.05 15.67
C SER A 102 -30.49 1.67 14.80
N PHE A 103 -30.70 1.76 13.48
CA PHE A 103 -29.69 2.25 12.55
C PHE A 103 -29.86 3.76 12.34
N ASP A 104 -28.98 4.56 12.96
CA ASP A 104 -28.98 6.01 12.80
C ASP A 104 -28.19 6.42 11.55
N VAL A 105 -28.94 6.66 10.47
CA VAL A 105 -28.41 7.08 9.16
C VAL A 105 -27.58 8.37 9.28
N GLU A 106 -28.00 9.34 10.08
CA GLU A 106 -27.32 10.63 10.20
C GLU A 106 -25.99 10.49 10.95
N TYR A 107 -25.93 9.58 11.94
CA TYR A 107 -24.67 9.23 12.59
C TYR A 107 -23.66 8.65 11.61
N TRP A 108 -24.08 7.69 10.77
CA TRP A 108 -23.18 7.02 9.82
C TRP A 108 -22.72 7.95 8.70
N ILE A 109 -23.59 8.80 8.16
CA ILE A 109 -23.21 9.83 7.18
C ILE A 109 -22.10 10.72 7.74
N ARG A 110 -22.27 11.24 8.96
CA ARG A 110 -21.26 12.10 9.60
C ARG A 110 -19.94 11.35 9.86
N ARG A 111 -20.02 10.09 10.30
CA ARG A 111 -18.83 9.27 10.56
C ARG A 111 -18.04 8.98 9.29
N LEU A 112 -18.72 8.61 8.20
CA LEU A 112 -18.06 8.30 6.92
C LEU A 112 -17.42 9.54 6.30
N LYS A 113 -18.10 10.70 6.35
CA LYS A 113 -17.51 11.97 5.91
C LYS A 113 -16.24 12.34 6.68
N GLY A 114 -16.25 12.16 8.00
CA GLY A 114 -15.07 12.44 8.82
C GLY A 114 -13.88 11.51 8.56
N LEU A 115 -14.10 10.32 7.98
CA LEU A 115 -13.01 9.42 7.57
C LEU A 115 -12.34 9.89 6.27
N ALA A 116 -13.14 10.41 5.32
CA ALA A 116 -12.63 10.98 4.07
C ALA A 116 -11.85 12.28 4.31
N GLU A 117 -12.36 13.16 5.17
CA GLU A 117 -11.68 14.43 5.49
C GLU A 117 -10.34 14.22 6.21
N ALA A 118 -10.22 13.20 7.06
CA ALA A 118 -8.99 12.92 7.82
C ALA A 118 -7.83 12.39 6.96
N THR A 119 -8.08 11.87 5.76
CA THR A 119 -7.04 11.35 4.86
C THR A 119 -6.50 12.42 3.92
N GLU A 120 -7.34 13.38 3.52
CA GLU A 120 -6.90 14.54 2.72
C GLU A 120 -5.89 15.43 3.48
N GLU A 121 -5.96 15.46 4.82
CA GLU A 121 -4.99 16.18 5.67
C GLU A 121 -3.63 15.46 5.73
N ASP A 122 -3.61 14.14 5.89
CA ASP A 122 -2.38 13.33 5.91
C ASP A 122 -1.62 13.40 4.56
N ASP A 123 -2.34 13.32 3.43
CA ASP A 123 -1.74 13.43 2.09
C ASP A 123 -1.14 14.83 1.83
N GLN A 124 -1.71 15.87 2.43
CA GLN A 124 -1.20 17.24 2.34
C GLN A 124 0.07 17.44 3.18
N GLU A 125 0.17 16.83 4.37
CA GLU A 125 1.37 16.93 5.22
C GLU A 125 2.59 16.18 4.63
N GLU A 126 2.40 15.08 3.89
CA GLU A 126 3.51 14.39 3.21
C GLU A 126 4.12 15.17 2.02
N LEU A 127 3.44 16.21 1.53
CA LEU A 127 3.86 17.03 0.38
C LEU A 127 4.71 18.26 0.76
N PHE A 128 5.00 18.49 2.05
CA PHE A 128 5.78 19.65 2.54
C PHE A 128 7.11 19.29 3.22
#